data_AF-A0A8I1ICI3-F1
#
_entry.id   AF-A0A8I1ICI3-F1
#
_cell.length_a   1.000
_cell.length_b   1.000
_cell.length_c   1.000
_cell.angle_alpha   90.00
_cell.angle_beta   90.00
_cell.angle_gamma   90.00
#
_symmetry.space_group_name_H-M   'P 1'
#
loop_
_entity.id
_entity.type
_entity.pdbx_description
1 polymer ?
#
loop_
_entity_poly.entity_id
_entity_poly.type
_entity_poly.pdbx_seq_one_letter_code
_entity_poly.pdbx_strand_id
1 'polypeptide(L)'
;MKKNDKKRKIKYAISTVFFLIITIIDMVDLYNDIFNGRGHTIKDLVWLVILILVTLGNYYLMKDIGTIDDDDERDDYVQMKTDSTSYHILEWIIIIASVAFSAWGVILYSKNGNEQLAFVLIIIGAVLSSIWILTIIINFLIWLVNYYKN
;
A
#
# COMPACT_ATOMS: atom_id res chain seq x y z
N MET A 1 27.49 0.48 -0.22
CA MET A 1 26.70 0.27 -1.47
C MET A 1 27.39 0.91 -2.69
N LYS A 2 27.39 0.26 -3.88
CA LYS A 2 27.97 0.84 -5.11
C LYS A 2 27.14 2.03 -5.62
N LYS A 3 27.78 3.03 -6.27
CA LYS A 3 27.12 4.26 -6.77
C LYS A 3 25.90 3.99 -7.67
N ASN A 4 25.97 2.95 -8.51
CA ASN A 4 24.86 2.56 -9.39
C ASN A 4 23.67 1.98 -8.62
N ASP A 5 23.91 1.21 -7.56
CA ASP A 5 22.87 0.64 -6.72
C ASP A 5 22.18 1.73 -5.89
N LYS A 6 22.95 2.71 -5.38
CA LYS A 6 22.41 3.91 -4.71
C LYS A 6 21.45 4.68 -5.61
N LYS A 7 21.82 4.91 -6.88
CA LYS A 7 20.98 5.60 -7.87
C LYS A 7 19.71 4.80 -8.19
N ARG A 8 19.82 3.48 -8.36
CA ARG A 8 18.66 2.60 -8.62
C ARG A 8 17.70 2.57 -7.43
N LYS A 9 18.21 2.51 -6.20
CA LYS A 9 17.40 2.53 -4.97
C LYS A 9 16.59 3.82 -4.84
N ILE A 10 17.22 4.98 -5.06
CA ILE A 10 16.52 6.28 -5.09
C ILE A 10 15.44 6.29 -6.19
N LYS A 11 15.74 5.76 -7.39
CA LYS A 11 14.76 5.72 -8.49
C LYS A 11 13.51 4.95 -8.09
N TYR A 12 13.67 3.75 -7.50
CA TYR A 12 12.52 2.97 -7.04
C TYR A 12 11.83 3.63 -5.85
N ALA A 13 12.55 4.24 -4.91
CA ALA A 13 11.97 5.01 -3.81
C ALA A 13 11.04 6.13 -4.31
N ILE A 14 11.51 6.95 -5.25
CA ILE A 14 10.70 8.03 -5.85
C ILE A 14 9.50 7.44 -6.59
N SER A 15 9.70 6.35 -7.34
CA SER A 15 8.63 5.68 -8.07
C SER A 15 7.56 5.12 -7.12
N THR A 16 7.95 4.51 -6.01
CA THR A 16 7.03 4.01 -4.98
C THR A 16 6.19 5.14 -4.41
N VAL A 17 6.81 6.26 -4.02
CA VAL A 17 6.08 7.42 -3.49
C VAL A 17 5.11 7.97 -4.52
N PHE A 18 5.53 8.11 -5.77
CA PHE A 18 4.68 8.58 -6.86
C PHE A 18 3.46 7.68 -7.07
N PHE A 19 3.66 6.37 -7.20
CA PHE A 19 2.54 5.43 -7.38
C PHE A 19 1.67 5.28 -6.14
N LEU A 20 2.24 5.42 -4.93
CA LEU A 20 1.46 5.45 -3.70
C LEU A 20 0.50 6.64 -3.67
N ILE A 21 0.95 7.84 -4.06
CA ILE A 21 0.10 9.02 -4.16
C ILE A 21 -1.03 8.79 -5.17
N ILE A 22 -0.72 8.23 -6.34
CA ILE A 22 -1.74 7.92 -7.35
C ILE A 22 -2.73 6.87 -6.83
N THR A 23 -2.24 5.84 -6.13
CA THR A 23 -3.09 4.81 -5.50
C THR A 23 -4.05 5.43 -4.51
N ILE A 24 -3.60 6.38 -3.68
CA ILE A 24 -4.46 7.10 -2.72
C ILE A 24 -5.53 7.90 -3.46
N ILE A 25 -5.16 8.63 -4.52
CA ILE A 25 -6.11 9.42 -5.32
C ILE A 25 -7.17 8.51 -5.95
N ASP A 26 -6.74 7.43 -6.61
CA ASP A 26 -7.62 6.46 -7.26
C ASP A 26 -8.55 5.76 -6.26
N MET A 27 -8.07 5.49 -5.04
CA MET A 27 -8.91 4.99 -3.95
C MET A 27 -10.00 5.98 -3.54
N VAL A 28 -9.64 7.27 -3.40
CA VAL A 28 -10.60 8.33 -3.05
C VAL A 28 -11.64 8.47 -4.15
N ASP A 29 -11.23 8.40 -5.42
CA ASP A 29 -12.13 8.46 -6.56
C ASP A 29 -13.06 7.24 -6.61
N LEU A 30 -12.54 6.02 -6.42
CA LEU A 30 -13.34 4.80 -6.33
C LEU A 30 -14.41 4.92 -5.23
N TYR A 31 -14.03 5.36 -4.02
CA TYR A 31 -14.99 5.52 -2.93
C TYR A 31 -16.02 6.62 -3.23
N ASN A 32 -15.59 7.75 -3.79
CA ASN A 32 -16.50 8.82 -4.21
C ASN A 32 -17.49 8.33 -5.27
N ASP A 33 -17.05 7.51 -6.22
CA ASP A 33 -17.90 6.97 -7.26
C ASP A 33 -18.90 5.95 -6.72
N ILE A 34 -18.49 5.13 -5.73
CA ILE A 34 -19.39 4.25 -4.97
C ILE A 34 -20.47 5.06 -4.24
N PHE A 35 -20.07 6.04 -3.43
CA PHE A 35 -21.01 6.79 -2.58
C PHE A 35 -21.94 7.70 -3.39
N ASN A 36 -21.50 8.18 -4.56
CA ASN A 36 -22.31 9.03 -5.43
C ASN A 36 -23.03 8.25 -6.55
N GLY A 37 -22.95 6.92 -6.57
CA GLY A 37 -23.63 6.07 -7.55
C GLY A 37 -23.14 6.29 -8.99
N ARG A 38 -21.88 6.66 -9.19
CA ARG A 38 -21.30 6.86 -10.53
C ARG A 38 -20.91 5.50 -11.11
N GLY A 39 -21.41 5.20 -12.31
CA GLY A 39 -21.34 3.87 -12.95
C GLY A 39 -19.94 3.40 -13.40
N HIS A 40 -18.85 4.00 -12.94
CA HIS A 40 -17.49 3.65 -13.33
C HIS A 40 -16.75 2.76 -12.30
N THR A 41 -17.41 2.42 -11.19
CA THR A 41 -16.85 1.70 -10.04
C THR A 41 -16.04 0.44 -10.37
N ILE A 42 -16.48 -0.39 -11.33
CA ILE A 42 -15.75 -1.61 -11.72
C ILE A 42 -14.42 -1.27 -12.42
N LYS A 43 -14.44 -0.26 -13.28
CA LYS A 43 -13.25 0.21 -13.99
C LYS A 43 -12.23 0.77 -12.99
N ASP A 44 -12.69 1.57 -12.04
CA ASP A 44 -11.83 2.19 -11.02
C ASP A 44 -11.25 1.13 -10.08
N LEU A 45 -12.04 0.09 -9.73
CA LEU A 45 -11.53 -1.05 -8.95
C LEU A 45 -10.40 -1.80 -9.68
N VAL A 46 -10.50 -1.97 -11.00
CA VAL A 46 -9.44 -2.60 -11.81
C VAL A 46 -8.18 -1.73 -11.83
N TRP A 47 -8.33 -0.41 -11.98
CA TRP A 47 -7.21 0.52 -11.92
C TRP A 47 -6.53 0.51 -10.55
N LEU A 48 -7.31 0.49 -9.48
CA LEU A 48 -6.80 0.43 -8.13
C LEU A 48 -5.92 -0.80 -7.90
N VAL A 49 -6.36 -1.98 -8.35
CA VAL A 49 -5.57 -3.22 -8.24
C VAL A 49 -4.25 -3.10 -9.01
N ILE A 50 -4.27 -2.55 -10.23
CA ILE A 50 -3.05 -2.33 -11.02
C ILE A 50 -2.10 -1.38 -10.29
N LEU A 51 -2.60 -0.27 -9.75
CA LEU A 51 -1.81 0.72 -9.02
C LEU A 51 -1.19 0.15 -7.74
N ILE A 52 -1.92 -0.67 -6.99
CA ILE A 52 -1.39 -1.40 -5.83
C ILE A 52 -0.24 -2.30 -6.25
N LEU A 53 -0.40 -3.09 -7.32
CA LEU A 53 0.64 -3.99 -7.82
C LEU A 53 1.90 -3.23 -8.26
N VAL A 54 1.74 -2.10 -8.95
CA VAL A 54 2.86 -1.26 -9.37
C VAL A 54 3.57 -0.63 -8.17
N THR A 55 2.81 -0.14 -7.17
CA THR A 55 3.37 0.42 -5.93
C THR A 55 4.17 -0.62 -5.16
N LEU A 56 3.61 -1.83 -4.97
CA LEU A 56 4.28 -2.95 -4.32
C LEU A 56 5.51 -3.41 -5.09
N GLY A 57 5.43 -3.52 -6.41
CA GLY A 57 6.57 -3.92 -7.24
C GLY A 57 7.76 -2.97 -7.07
N ASN A 58 7.51 -1.65 -7.11
CA ASN A 58 8.56 -0.66 -6.88
C ASN A 58 9.09 -0.69 -5.44
N TYR A 59 8.21 -0.88 -4.45
CA TYR A 59 8.59 -0.96 -3.04
C TYR A 59 9.50 -2.16 -2.76
N TYR A 60 9.16 -3.35 -3.26
CA TYR A 60 10.00 -4.54 -3.08
C TYR A 60 11.31 -4.43 -3.86
N LEU A 61 11.32 -3.88 -5.08
CA LEU A 61 12.55 -3.62 -5.83
C LEU A 61 13.46 -2.61 -5.11
N MET A 62 12.90 -1.65 -4.38
CA MET A 62 13.67 -0.73 -3.54
C MET A 62 14.30 -1.47 -2.34
N LYS A 63 13.54 -2.33 -1.65
CA LYS A 63 14.03 -3.09 -0.48
C LYS A 63 15.12 -4.09 -0.86
N ASP A 64 14.99 -4.76 -2.02
CA ASP A 64 15.92 -5.79 -2.49
C ASP A 64 17.31 -5.24 -2.85
N ILE A 65 17.41 -3.94 -3.18
CA ILE A 65 18.71 -3.28 -3.34
C ILE A 65 19.28 -3.03 -1.94
N GLY A 66 20.32 -3.79 -1.57
CA GLY A 66 20.93 -3.87 -0.24
C GLY A 66 21.06 -2.58 0.58
N THR A 67 21.19 -2.73 1.89
CA THR A 67 21.35 -1.63 2.85
C THR A 67 22.78 -1.11 2.91
N ILE A 68 22.95 0.10 3.44
CA ILE A 68 24.26 0.61 3.84
C ILE A 68 24.48 0.01 5.22
N ASP A 69 25.38 -0.96 5.34
CA ASP A 69 25.79 -1.52 6.64
C ASP A 69 26.28 -0.37 7.52
N ASP A 70 25.55 -0.08 8.59
CA ASP A 70 26.10 0.48 9.82
C ASP A 70 25.16 0.14 10.99
N ASP A 71 25.72 -0.62 11.93
CA ASP A 71 25.11 -1.22 13.12
C ASP A 71 24.87 -0.16 14.21
N ASP A 72 23.69 0.44 14.25
CA ASP A 72 23.21 1.15 15.43
C ASP A 72 22.13 0.31 16.12
N GLU A 73 22.44 -0.25 17.31
CA GLU A 73 21.59 -1.20 18.10
C GLU A 73 20.13 -0.73 18.34
N ARG A 74 19.84 0.56 18.18
CA ARG A 74 18.50 1.14 18.35
C ARG A 74 17.65 1.07 17.06
N ASP A 75 18.28 1.13 15.89
CA ASP A 75 17.62 0.96 14.59
C ASP A 75 17.28 -0.53 14.37
N ASP A 76 18.10 -1.43 14.93
CA ASP A 76 17.84 -2.88 14.98
C ASP A 76 16.54 -3.25 15.68
N TYR A 77 16.12 -2.57 16.75
CA TYR A 77 14.87 -2.95 17.44
C TYR A 77 13.62 -2.65 16.61
N VAL A 78 13.59 -1.49 15.94
CA VAL A 78 12.46 -1.10 15.06
C VAL A 78 12.49 -1.94 13.80
N GLN A 79 13.67 -2.14 13.20
CA GLN A 79 13.87 -2.98 12.02
C GLN A 79 13.58 -4.46 12.31
N MET A 80 13.95 -5.00 13.45
CA MET A 80 13.61 -6.38 13.86
C MET A 80 12.09 -6.56 14.02
N LYS A 81 11.36 -5.52 14.42
CA LYS A 81 9.89 -5.56 14.53
C LYS A 81 9.20 -5.42 13.18
N THR A 82 9.61 -4.47 12.34
CA THR A 82 9.01 -4.23 11.00
C THR A 82 9.51 -5.18 9.92
N ASP A 83 10.67 -5.82 10.09
CA ASP A 83 11.20 -6.84 9.20
C ASP A 83 10.96 -8.27 9.74
N SER A 84 10.19 -8.40 10.83
CA SER A 84 9.72 -9.71 11.30
C SER A 84 8.80 -10.35 10.27
N THR A 85 8.96 -11.65 10.04
CA THR A 85 8.12 -12.43 9.11
C THR A 85 6.62 -12.26 9.41
N SER A 86 6.26 -12.16 10.70
CA SER A 86 4.89 -11.94 11.16
C SER A 86 4.31 -10.60 10.72
N TYR A 87 5.13 -9.53 10.68
CA TYR A 87 4.71 -8.22 10.21
C TYR A 87 4.41 -8.23 8.71
N HIS A 88 5.28 -8.85 7.90
CA HIS A 88 5.07 -9.02 6.46
C HIS A 88 3.82 -9.84 6.16
N ILE A 89 3.59 -10.93 6.89
CA ILE A 89 2.36 -11.73 6.75
C ILE A 89 1.12 -10.88 7.06
N LEU A 90 1.17 -10.08 8.14
CA LEU A 90 0.06 -9.21 8.51
C LEU A 90 -0.21 -8.16 7.44
N GLU A 91 0.82 -7.54 6.88
CA GLU A 91 0.69 -6.54 5.80
C GLU A 91 -0.01 -7.12 4.56
N TRP A 92 0.36 -8.34 4.16
CA TRP A 92 -0.30 -9.06 3.07
C TRP A 92 -1.75 -9.42 3.37
N ILE A 93 -2.05 -9.86 4.60
CA ILE A 93 -3.42 -10.16 5.02
C ILE A 93 -4.29 -8.89 4.96
N ILE A 94 -3.76 -7.74 5.42
CA ILE A 94 -4.49 -6.47 5.42
C ILE A 94 -4.85 -6.06 3.99
N ILE A 95 -3.90 -6.10 3.04
CA ILE A 95 -4.18 -5.67 1.66
C ILE A 95 -5.11 -6.63 0.94
N ILE A 96 -4.96 -7.95 1.13
CA ILE A 96 -5.87 -8.95 0.54
C ILE A 96 -7.28 -8.77 1.09
N ALA A 97 -7.43 -8.60 2.41
CA ALA A 97 -8.72 -8.37 3.04
C ALA A 97 -9.34 -7.05 2.57
N SER A 98 -8.56 -5.97 2.48
CA SER A 98 -9.00 -4.68 1.94
C SER A 98 -9.62 -4.84 0.55
N VAL A 99 -8.88 -5.44 -0.39
CA VAL A 99 -9.34 -5.61 -1.78
C VAL A 99 -10.56 -6.51 -1.84
N ALA A 100 -10.58 -7.61 -1.08
CA ALA A 100 -11.70 -8.54 -1.03
C ALA A 100 -12.99 -7.87 -0.52
N PHE A 101 -12.91 -7.11 0.57
CA PHE A 101 -14.07 -6.42 1.14
C PHE A 101 -14.57 -5.30 0.22
N SER A 102 -13.67 -4.50 -0.36
CA SER A 102 -14.05 -3.46 -1.33
C SER A 102 -14.69 -4.06 -2.58
N ALA A 103 -14.09 -5.09 -3.19
CA ALA A 103 -14.63 -5.73 -4.38
C ALA A 103 -15.98 -6.42 -4.11
N TRP A 104 -16.10 -7.15 -3.00
CA TRP A 104 -17.33 -7.84 -2.65
C TRP A 104 -18.46 -6.85 -2.33
N GLY A 105 -18.14 -5.74 -1.65
CA GLY A 105 -19.07 -4.66 -1.39
C GLY A 105 -19.61 -4.01 -2.68
N VAL A 106 -18.73 -3.71 -3.64
CA VAL A 106 -19.11 -3.20 -4.97
C VAL A 106 -20.01 -4.19 -5.72
N ILE A 107 -19.67 -5.48 -5.72
CA ILE A 107 -20.45 -6.51 -6.39
C ILE A 107 -21.85 -6.62 -5.75
N LEU A 108 -21.93 -6.64 -4.42
CA LEU A 108 -23.20 -6.68 -3.67
C LEU A 108 -24.09 -5.48 -3.97
N TYR A 109 -23.51 -4.27 -4.00
CA TYR A 109 -24.19 -3.04 -4.37
C TYR A 109 -24.78 -3.15 -5.78
N SER A 110 -24.00 -3.65 -6.75
CA SER A 110 -24.42 -3.75 -8.15
C SER A 110 -25.49 -4.80 -8.44
N LYS A 111 -25.57 -5.89 -7.66
CA LYS A 111 -26.42 -7.06 -7.98
C LYS A 111 -27.68 -7.20 -7.14
N ASN A 112 -27.63 -6.89 -5.85
CA ASN A 112 -28.66 -7.33 -4.91
C ASN A 112 -29.38 -6.19 -4.16
N GLY A 113 -28.99 -4.93 -4.34
CA GLY A 113 -29.63 -3.79 -3.66
C GLY A 113 -29.56 -3.84 -2.12
N ASN A 114 -28.73 -4.71 -1.55
CA ASN A 114 -28.46 -4.74 -0.11
C ASN A 114 -27.43 -3.67 0.23
N GLU A 115 -27.90 -2.42 0.18
CA GLU A 115 -27.07 -1.22 0.31
C GLU A 115 -26.34 -1.18 1.66
N GLN A 116 -27.02 -1.55 2.74
CA GLN A 116 -26.44 -1.49 4.09
C GLN A 116 -25.25 -2.43 4.24
N LEU A 117 -25.38 -3.70 3.82
CA LEU A 117 -24.27 -4.65 3.87
C LEU A 117 -23.13 -4.25 2.92
N ALA A 118 -23.47 -3.78 1.72
CA ALA A 118 -22.48 -3.32 0.75
C ALA A 118 -21.63 -2.16 1.30
N PHE A 119 -22.27 -1.14 1.88
CA PHE A 119 -21.57 -0.01 2.47
C PHE A 119 -20.69 -0.41 3.65
N VAL A 120 -21.14 -1.31 4.52
CA VAL A 120 -20.32 -1.81 5.63
C VAL A 120 -19.04 -2.47 5.12
N LEU A 121 -19.14 -3.32 4.10
CA LEU A 121 -17.97 -3.99 3.52
C LEU A 121 -17.01 -2.99 2.87
N ILE A 122 -17.53 -1.99 2.16
CA ILE A 122 -16.72 -0.94 1.52
C ILE A 122 -15.99 -0.10 2.57
N ILE A 123 -16.66 0.26 3.68
CA ILE A 123 -16.04 0.99 4.79
C ILE A 123 -14.92 0.16 5.43
N ILE A 124 -15.15 -1.14 5.68
CA ILE A 124 -14.12 -2.04 6.19
C ILE A 124 -12.92 -2.07 5.24
N GLY A 125 -13.17 -2.21 3.93
CA GLY A 125 -12.14 -2.15 2.90
C GLY A 125 -11.33 -0.85 2.94
N ALA A 126 -12.00 0.30 3.04
CA ALA A 126 -11.38 1.62 3.14
C ALA A 126 -10.50 1.78 4.38
N VAL A 127 -10.96 1.30 5.54
CA VAL A 127 -10.19 1.35 6.79
C VAL A 127 -8.93 0.48 6.68
N LEU A 128 -9.07 -0.76 6.22
CA LEU A 128 -7.93 -1.68 6.04
C LEU A 128 -6.91 -1.12 5.06
N SER A 129 -7.37 -0.52 3.96
CA SER A 129 -6.52 0.15 2.99
C SER A 129 -5.72 1.30 3.59
N SER A 130 -6.38 2.12 4.41
CA SER A 130 -5.75 3.25 5.08
C SER A 130 -4.66 2.78 6.04
N ILE A 131 -4.92 1.70 6.79
CA ILE A 131 -3.92 1.07 7.67
C ILE A 131 -2.73 0.58 6.85
N TRP A 132 -2.96 -0.07 5.72
CA TRP A 132 -1.90 -0.56 4.84
C TRP A 132 -1.04 0.58 4.26
N ILE A 133 -1.67 1.67 3.80
CA ILE A 133 -0.95 2.87 3.33
C ILE A 133 -0.06 3.45 4.45
N LEU A 134 -0.58 3.54 5.68
CA LEU A 134 0.19 4.03 6.83
C LEU A 134 1.41 3.14 7.10
N THR A 135 1.27 1.82 6.98
CA THR A 135 2.37 0.86 7.09
C THR A 135 3.48 1.16 6.06
N ILE A 136 3.13 1.35 4.78
CA ILE A 136 4.11 1.70 3.74
C ILE A 136 4.81 3.02 4.07
N ILE A 137 4.06 4.04 4.49
CA ILE A 137 4.61 5.36 4.84
C ILE A 137 5.60 5.24 6.00
N ILE A 138 5.24 4.52 7.07
CA ILE A 138 6.12 4.31 8.23
C ILE A 138 7.41 3.61 7.80
N ASN A 139 7.31 2.53 7.02
CA ASN A 139 8.48 1.81 6.53
C ASN A 139 9.36 2.69 5.63
N PHE A 140 8.75 3.54 4.81
CA PHE A 140 9.47 4.49 3.97
C PHE A 140 10.20 5.55 4.81
N LEU A 141 9.57 6.08 5.85
CA LEU A 141 10.17 7.04 6.77
C LEU A 141 11.36 6.44 7.53
N ILE A 142 11.22 5.22 8.04
CA ILE A 142 12.32 4.49 8.70
C ILE A 142 13.49 4.33 7.73
N TRP A 143 13.21 3.87 6.49
CA TRP A 143 14.23 3.75 5.47
C TRP A 143 14.92 5.09 5.16
N LEU A 144 14.15 6.17 5.05
CA LEU A 144 14.68 7.50 4.73
C LEU A 144 15.59 8.03 5.84
N VAL A 145 15.19 7.87 7.10
CA VAL A 145 16.02 8.24 8.26
C VAL A 145 17.35 7.49 8.24
N ASN A 146 17.30 6.16 8.04
CA ASN A 146 18.51 5.33 7.99
C ASN A 146 19.40 5.68 6.79
N TYR A 147 18.79 6.07 5.65
CA TYR A 147 19.52 6.44 4.44
C TYR A 147 20.24 7.79 4.54
N TYR A 148 19.77 8.74 5.36
CA TYR A 148 20.44 10.03 5.56
C TYR A 148 21.45 10.02 6.72
N LYS A 149 21.31 9.06 7.64
CA LYS A 149 22.24 8.87 8.75
C LYS A 149 23.58 8.26 8.27
N ASN A 150 23.56 7.47 7.19
CA ASN A 150 24.72 6.78 6.56
C ASN A 150 25.08 7.31 5.16
#